data_AF-A0A7Z2GCD2-F1
#
_entry.id   AF-A0A7Z2GCD2-F1
#
_cell.length_a   1.000
_cell.length_b   1.000
_cell.length_c   1.000
_cell.angle_alpha   90.00
_cell.angle_beta   90.00
_cell.angle_gamma   90.00
#
_symmetry.space_group_name_H-M   'P 1'
#
loop_
_entity.id
_entity.type
_entity.pdbx_description
1 polymer ?
#
loop_
_entity_poly.entity_id
_entity_poly.type
_entity_poly.pdbx_seq_one_letter_code
_entity_poly.pdbx_strand_id
1 'polypeptide(L)'
;MLGSSALEIAIGVMFIYLFLSLICTSVMEAISSILNKRGKTLFEGIKNLLNDPQFTGLAQQIYSHGLVSSISEYASDKQKPNRLPSYMPSKILSSALVDILSSTGAALNPCWSQLVADRTSALARAQDAATANPANADLKAAVDAAQADLTKAQKMQSDANATLNQLNQAVKLANEVNGPDDFEKIEAAAQAFSKALDGGRTLAAQLPDPLENIEVGIRQHVPDGHTKDSLLLLVVKARHETSAIKDAAGSAARRMEAFETQVNQWYDQAMDRVTGWYKRWTQVVLVVIAAVAVSLANADTIMLVKVLMDNDTVRASISGAAFDVVSAAQPAAMGSASAPAAVDPAVVRAEALKDARAIDLPLGWNLQEAAFRQPTAFPSTFAGWFLKILGIVITIAAVSLGAPFWFDTLSKFVNLRGAGTPPGQQSKSAPRGTAPK
;
A
#
# COMPACT_ATOMS: atom_id res chain seq x y z
N MET A 1 -46.11 9.88 17.97
CA MET A 1 -45.77 8.65 17.25
C MET A 1 -46.21 8.77 15.79
N LEU A 2 -45.50 9.57 14.99
CA LEU A 2 -45.75 9.68 13.54
C LEU A 2 -44.43 10.02 12.83
N GLY A 3 -43.54 9.04 12.76
CA GLY A 3 -42.70 8.84 11.59
C GLY A 3 -43.30 7.64 10.87
N SER A 4 -43.50 7.70 9.54
CA SER A 4 -44.17 6.65 8.77
C SER A 4 -43.72 5.23 9.17
N SER A 5 -44.65 4.30 9.42
CA SER A 5 -44.29 2.90 9.74
C SER A 5 -43.35 2.29 8.69
N ALA A 6 -43.49 2.70 7.43
CA ALA A 6 -42.59 2.32 6.35
C ALA A 6 -41.14 2.81 6.56
N LEU A 7 -40.96 4.01 7.13
CA LEU A 7 -39.64 4.57 7.46
C LEU A 7 -38.98 3.77 8.59
N GLU A 8 -39.74 3.38 9.61
CA GLU A 8 -39.23 2.57 10.73
C GLU A 8 -38.84 1.16 10.28
N ILE A 9 -39.63 0.55 9.39
CA ILE A 9 -39.28 -0.74 8.77
C ILE A 9 -37.98 -0.60 7.97
N ALA A 10 -37.86 0.44 7.13
CA ALA A 10 -36.65 0.68 6.35
C ALA A 10 -35.41 0.86 7.24
N ILE A 11 -35.50 1.66 8.30
CA ILE A 11 -34.42 1.85 9.28
C ILE A 11 -34.06 0.51 9.93
N GLY A 12 -35.04 -0.30 10.32
CA GLY A 12 -34.81 -1.61 10.94
C GLY A 12 -34.08 -2.57 10.00
N VAL A 13 -34.49 -2.66 8.73
CA VAL A 13 -33.82 -3.50 7.73
C VAL A 13 -32.38 -3.01 7.49
N MET A 14 -32.17 -1.70 7.34
CA MET A 14 -30.83 -1.12 7.16
C MET A 14 -29.91 -1.39 8.34
N PHE A 15 -30.43 -1.32 9.57
CA PHE A 15 -29.67 -1.63 10.78
C PHE A 15 -29.23 -3.10 10.82
N ILE A 16 -30.12 -4.03 10.46
CA ILE A 16 -29.77 -5.46 10.39
C ILE A 16 -28.70 -5.72 9.32
N TYR A 17 -28.78 -5.06 8.16
CA TYR A 17 -27.72 -5.14 7.15
C TYR A 17 -26.40 -4.56 7.64
N LEU A 18 -26.42 -3.41 8.32
CA LEU A 18 -25.23 -2.82 8.93
C LEU A 18 -24.59 -3.80 9.92
N PHE A 19 -25.39 -4.40 10.81
CA PHE A 19 -24.94 -5.37 11.79
C PHE A 19 -24.29 -6.60 11.15
N LEU A 20 -24.96 -7.25 10.20
CA LEU A 20 -24.41 -8.40 9.48
C LEU A 20 -23.14 -8.04 8.69
N SER A 21 -23.10 -6.83 8.12
CA SER A 21 -21.91 -6.33 7.40
C SER A 21 -20.72 -6.12 8.34
N LEU A 22 -20.94 -5.59 9.55
CA LEU A 22 -19.90 -5.42 10.55
C LEU A 22 -19.31 -6.76 11.01
N ILE A 23 -20.14 -7.79 11.16
CA ILE A 23 -19.67 -9.16 11.44
C ILE A 23 -18.81 -9.67 10.28
N CYS A 24 -19.30 -9.54 9.04
CA CYS A 24 -18.57 -10.01 7.86
C CYS A 24 -17.22 -9.29 7.69
N THR A 25 -17.18 -7.97 7.90
CA THR A 25 -15.94 -7.19 7.90
C THR A 25 -14.98 -7.64 9.00
N SER A 26 -15.48 -7.92 10.22
CA SER A 26 -14.64 -8.39 11.34
C SER A 26 -14.02 -9.76 11.06
N VAL A 27 -14.79 -10.69 10.49
CA VAL A 27 -14.29 -12.00 10.06
C VAL A 27 -13.26 -11.86 8.94
N MET A 28 -13.54 -11.00 7.95
CA MET A 28 -12.60 -10.72 6.86
C MET A 28 -11.29 -10.10 7.35
N GLU A 29 -11.35 -9.18 8.32
CA GLU A 29 -10.18 -8.58 8.98
C GLU A 29 -9.37 -9.65 9.72
N ALA A 30 -10.03 -10.56 10.46
CA ALA A 30 -9.36 -11.65 11.16
C ALA A 30 -8.64 -12.59 10.18
N ILE A 31 -9.30 -13.01 9.10
CA ILE A 31 -8.72 -13.85 8.05
C ILE A 31 -7.52 -13.13 7.40
N SER A 32 -7.67 -11.85 7.07
CA SER A 32 -6.62 -11.05 6.43
C SER A 32 -5.41 -10.86 7.34
N SER A 33 -5.65 -10.63 8.63
CA SER A 33 -4.61 -10.47 9.66
C SER A 33 -3.82 -11.75 9.88
N ILE A 34 -4.47 -12.91 9.91
CA ILE A 34 -3.81 -14.21 10.11
C ILE A 34 -2.96 -14.58 8.88
N LEU A 35 -3.43 -14.27 7.67
CA LEU A 35 -2.76 -14.73 6.45
C LEU A 35 -1.67 -13.78 5.91
N ASN A 36 -1.53 -12.56 6.48
CA ASN A 36 -0.69 -11.47 5.97
C ASN A 36 -0.78 -11.30 4.42
N LYS A 37 -1.99 -11.46 3.88
CA LYS A 37 -2.22 -11.53 2.42
C LYS A 37 -1.81 -10.24 1.72
N ARG A 38 -1.99 -9.09 2.36
CA ARG A 38 -1.66 -7.79 1.81
C ARG A 38 -0.15 -7.64 1.58
N GLY A 39 0.66 -7.92 2.60
CA GLY A 39 2.12 -7.91 2.48
C GLY A 39 2.63 -8.92 1.46
N LYS A 40 2.07 -10.13 1.43
CA LYS A 40 2.41 -11.16 0.42
C LYS A 40 2.03 -10.75 -1.01
N THR A 41 0.88 -10.10 -1.19
CA THR A 41 0.45 -9.64 -2.52
C THR A 41 1.33 -8.52 -3.04
N LEU A 42 1.73 -7.59 -2.16
CA LEU A 42 2.71 -6.55 -2.49
C LEU A 42 4.06 -7.17 -2.86
N PHE A 43 4.54 -8.11 -2.04
CA PHE A 43 5.80 -8.82 -2.27
C PHE A 43 5.86 -9.54 -3.61
N GLU A 44 4.82 -10.32 -3.94
CA GLU A 44 4.73 -10.97 -5.25
C GLU A 44 4.58 -9.96 -6.39
N GLY A 45 3.88 -8.84 -6.16
CA GLY A 45 3.80 -7.73 -7.10
C GLY A 45 5.18 -7.15 -7.44
N ILE A 46 6.01 -6.93 -6.42
CA ILE A 46 7.38 -6.40 -6.58
C ILE A 46 8.30 -7.42 -7.26
N LYS A 47 8.23 -8.70 -6.88
CA LYS A 47 8.98 -9.77 -7.57
C LYS A 47 8.67 -9.81 -9.07
N ASN A 48 7.40 -9.73 -9.43
CA ASN A 48 6.98 -9.72 -10.83
C ASN A 48 7.37 -8.43 -11.57
N LEU A 49 7.29 -7.27 -10.90
CA LEU A 49 7.71 -5.98 -11.45
C LEU A 49 9.21 -5.95 -11.77
N LEU A 50 10.01 -6.58 -10.91
CA LEU A 50 11.48 -6.56 -10.98
C LEU A 50 12.09 -7.81 -11.62
N ASN A 51 11.27 -8.66 -12.23
CA ASN A 51 11.68 -9.90 -12.87
C ASN A 51 12.48 -10.85 -11.95
N ASP A 52 12.06 -10.96 -10.69
CA ASP A 52 12.75 -11.72 -9.65
C ASP A 52 11.84 -12.78 -9.01
N PRO A 53 11.45 -13.84 -9.73
CA PRO A 53 10.52 -14.85 -9.24
C PRO A 53 11.07 -15.67 -8.06
N GLN A 54 12.40 -15.80 -7.97
CA GLN A 54 13.10 -16.56 -6.92
C GLN A 54 13.49 -15.70 -5.72
N PHE A 55 13.34 -14.36 -5.79
CA PHE A 55 13.74 -13.44 -4.72
C PHE A 55 15.22 -13.52 -4.40
N THR A 56 16.04 -13.53 -5.44
CA THR A 56 17.52 -13.62 -5.37
C THR A 56 18.19 -12.45 -6.10
N GLY A 57 17.40 -11.64 -6.81
CA GLY A 57 17.86 -10.54 -7.63
C GLY A 57 17.52 -9.17 -7.03
N LEU A 58 17.01 -8.28 -7.88
CA LEU A 58 16.81 -6.89 -7.52
C LEU A 58 15.73 -6.69 -6.46
N ALA A 59 14.69 -7.53 -6.42
CA ALA A 59 13.67 -7.44 -5.39
C ALA A 59 14.26 -7.73 -4.02
N GLN A 60 15.08 -8.79 -3.91
CA GLN A 60 15.78 -9.11 -2.65
C GLN A 60 16.64 -7.94 -2.18
N GLN A 61 17.42 -7.35 -3.08
CA GLN A 61 18.30 -6.23 -2.76
C GLN A 61 17.52 -5.02 -2.25
N ILE A 62 16.38 -4.68 -2.88
CA ILE A 62 15.49 -3.62 -2.41
C ILE A 62 14.96 -3.93 -1.01
N TYR A 63 14.51 -5.16 -0.75
CA TYR A 63 14.00 -5.53 0.57
C TYR A 63 15.10 -5.55 1.65
N SER A 64 16.36 -5.77 1.26
CA SER A 64 17.52 -5.69 2.15
C SER A 64 18.00 -4.24 2.39
N HIS A 65 17.49 -3.28 1.62
CA HIS A 65 17.91 -1.88 1.70
C HIS A 65 17.39 -1.21 2.98
N GLY A 66 18.22 -0.37 3.61
CA GLY A 66 17.90 0.32 4.88
C GLY A 66 16.59 1.13 4.88
N LEU A 67 16.26 1.75 3.74
CA LEU A 67 14.99 2.50 3.58
C LEU A 67 13.75 1.60 3.56
N VAL A 68 13.88 0.34 3.14
CA VAL A 68 12.76 -0.61 3.04
C VAL A 68 12.69 -1.48 4.29
N SER A 69 13.82 -1.92 4.83
CA SER A 69 13.86 -2.71 6.06
C SER A 69 13.34 -1.92 7.28
N SER A 70 13.45 -0.59 7.26
CA SER A 70 12.89 0.26 8.34
C SER A 70 11.36 0.33 8.38
N ILE A 71 10.67 0.01 7.28
CA ILE A 71 9.19 0.04 7.21
C ILE A 71 8.53 -1.32 7.39
N SER A 72 9.32 -2.40 7.54
CA SER A 72 8.76 -3.72 7.84
C SER A 72 8.25 -3.78 9.29
N GLU A 73 7.11 -4.43 9.49
CA GLU A 73 6.48 -4.55 10.80
C GLU A 73 7.32 -5.52 11.66
N TYR A 74 7.67 -5.08 12.88
CA TYR A 74 8.59 -5.75 13.81
C TYR A 74 10.09 -5.71 13.46
N ALA A 75 10.54 -4.78 12.60
CA ALA A 75 11.97 -4.59 12.33
C ALA A 75 12.85 -4.40 13.59
N SER A 76 12.26 -3.89 14.68
CA SER A 76 12.93 -3.64 15.97
C SER A 76 12.76 -4.76 17.00
N ASP A 77 11.83 -5.69 16.80
CA ASP A 77 11.44 -6.71 17.77
C ASP A 77 11.86 -8.10 17.27
N LYS A 78 13.06 -8.53 17.66
CA LYS A 78 13.68 -9.80 17.22
C LYS A 78 12.91 -11.05 17.67
N GLN A 79 11.88 -10.92 18.51
CA GLN A 79 11.08 -12.04 19.00
C GLN A 79 9.81 -12.31 18.18
N LYS A 80 9.49 -11.43 17.20
CA LYS A 80 8.30 -11.55 16.37
C LYS A 80 8.65 -11.84 14.91
N PRO A 81 7.79 -12.59 14.19
CA PRO A 81 8.04 -12.88 12.80
C PRO A 81 7.97 -11.61 11.94
N ASN A 82 8.93 -11.42 11.02
CA ASN A 82 9.03 -10.25 10.14
C ASN A 82 7.80 -10.25 9.24
N ARG A 83 6.94 -9.26 9.46
CA ARG A 83 5.80 -9.07 8.58
C ARG A 83 6.23 -8.14 7.47
N LEU A 84 6.29 -8.72 6.27
CA LEU A 84 6.41 -7.99 5.01
C LEU A 84 5.51 -6.74 5.06
N PRO A 85 6.01 -5.57 4.64
CA PRO A 85 5.26 -4.33 4.72
C PRO A 85 3.94 -4.48 3.96
N SER A 86 2.85 -4.04 4.58
CA SER A 86 1.52 -4.06 3.97
C SER A 86 1.35 -3.00 2.86
N TYR A 87 2.26 -2.03 2.81
CA TYR A 87 2.31 -0.98 1.81
C TYR A 87 3.73 -0.45 1.70
N MET A 88 4.19 -0.16 0.49
CA MET A 88 5.49 0.46 0.24
C MET A 88 5.28 1.70 -0.64
N PRO A 89 5.55 2.91 -0.10
CA PRO A 89 5.47 4.15 -0.88
C PRO A 89 6.42 4.12 -2.08
N SER A 90 5.98 4.65 -3.22
CA SER A 90 6.78 4.73 -4.45
C SER A 90 8.13 5.40 -4.23
N LYS A 91 8.14 6.52 -3.48
CA LYS A 91 9.37 7.24 -3.14
C LYS A 91 10.40 6.38 -2.41
N ILE A 92 9.99 5.54 -1.45
CA ILE A 92 10.91 4.68 -0.71
C ILE A 92 11.55 3.65 -1.64
N LEU A 93 10.73 3.01 -2.48
CA LEU A 93 11.21 2.04 -3.45
C LEU A 93 12.13 2.69 -4.50
N SER A 94 11.73 3.84 -5.05
CA SER A 94 12.49 4.56 -6.07
C SER A 94 13.84 5.02 -5.53
N SER A 95 13.88 5.64 -4.33
CA SER A 95 15.14 6.04 -3.71
C SER A 95 16.05 4.84 -3.43
N ALA A 96 15.50 3.72 -2.94
CA ALA A 96 16.27 2.49 -2.74
C ALA A 96 16.80 1.93 -4.07
N LEU A 97 15.96 1.86 -5.10
CA LEU A 97 16.34 1.36 -6.43
C LEU A 97 17.42 2.24 -7.07
N VAL A 98 17.27 3.56 -7.01
CA VAL A 98 18.26 4.54 -7.49
C VAL A 98 19.59 4.35 -6.79
N ASP A 99 19.60 4.24 -5.46
CA ASP A 99 20.83 4.07 -4.70
C ASP A 99 21.54 2.76 -5.05
N ILE A 100 20.79 1.66 -5.16
CA ILE A 100 21.32 0.36 -5.58
C ILE A 100 21.93 0.43 -6.98
N LEU A 101 21.19 0.96 -7.96
CA LEU A 101 21.64 1.01 -9.35
C LEU A 101 22.82 1.97 -9.54
N SER A 102 22.78 3.14 -8.89
CA SER A 102 23.86 4.13 -8.96
C SER A 102 25.14 3.61 -8.30
N SER A 103 25.03 3.06 -7.09
CA SER A 103 26.18 2.54 -6.33
C SER A 103 26.81 1.33 -7.01
N THR A 104 25.97 0.39 -7.47
CA THR A 104 26.43 -0.81 -8.18
C THR A 104 27.02 -0.45 -9.54
N GLY A 105 26.37 0.45 -10.27
CA GLY A 105 26.85 0.91 -11.57
C GLY A 105 28.16 1.68 -11.48
N ALA A 106 28.36 2.49 -10.43
CA ALA A 106 29.63 3.15 -10.19
C ALA A 106 30.77 2.14 -9.93
N ALA A 107 30.52 1.07 -9.17
CA ALA A 107 31.51 0.01 -8.95
C ALA A 107 31.81 -0.81 -10.22
N LEU A 108 30.80 -1.00 -11.07
CA LEU A 108 30.88 -1.75 -12.33
C LEU A 108 31.37 -0.92 -13.54
N ASN A 109 31.62 0.38 -13.35
CA ASN A 109 31.95 1.27 -14.46
C ASN A 109 33.35 0.95 -15.02
N PRO A 110 33.48 0.62 -16.32
CA PRO A 110 34.78 0.35 -16.93
C PRO A 110 35.71 1.57 -16.95
N CYS A 111 35.18 2.78 -16.69
CA CYS A 111 35.95 4.03 -16.63
C CYS A 111 37.14 3.95 -15.67
N TRP A 112 37.06 3.16 -14.59
CA TRP A 112 38.17 3.02 -13.64
C TRP A 112 39.39 2.35 -14.27
N SER A 113 39.17 1.31 -15.06
CA SER A 113 40.24 0.60 -15.76
C SER A 113 40.84 1.47 -16.89
N GLN A 114 39.99 2.22 -17.59
CA GLN A 114 40.42 3.16 -18.64
C GLN A 114 41.21 4.32 -18.04
N LEU A 115 40.78 4.86 -16.90
CA LEU A 115 41.48 5.94 -16.20
C LEU A 115 42.89 5.50 -15.80
N VAL A 116 43.07 4.27 -15.31
CA VAL A 116 44.40 3.74 -15.00
C VAL A 116 45.26 3.65 -16.26
N ALA A 117 44.73 3.09 -17.37
CA ALA A 117 45.46 2.98 -18.63
C ALA A 117 45.88 4.36 -19.18
N ASP A 118 44.99 5.35 -19.12
CA ASP A 118 45.27 6.72 -19.55
C ASP A 118 46.35 7.39 -18.69
N ARG A 119 46.29 7.20 -17.36
CA ARG A 119 47.29 7.75 -16.44
C ARG A 119 48.63 7.06 -16.54
N THR A 120 48.66 5.76 -16.81
CA THR A 120 49.91 5.04 -17.13
C THR A 120 50.55 5.60 -18.40
N SER A 121 49.75 5.85 -19.45
CA SER A 121 50.23 6.44 -20.70
C SER A 121 50.67 7.90 -20.55
N ALA A 122 50.05 8.66 -19.65
CA ALA A 122 50.46 10.04 -19.33
C ALA A 122 51.80 10.08 -18.56
N LEU A 123 51.99 9.18 -17.60
CA LEU A 123 53.25 9.04 -16.87
C LEU A 123 54.41 8.69 -17.81
N ALA A 124 54.22 7.73 -18.72
CA ALA A 124 55.24 7.37 -19.70
C ALA A 124 55.67 8.58 -20.56
N ARG A 125 54.69 9.35 -21.07
CA ARG A 125 54.98 10.58 -21.83
C ARG A 125 55.72 11.64 -21.00
N ALA A 126 55.38 11.79 -19.72
CA ALA A 126 56.08 12.72 -18.83
C ALA A 126 57.54 12.28 -18.59
N GLN A 127 57.77 10.97 -18.42
CA GLN A 127 59.10 10.39 -18.25
C GLN A 127 59.96 10.54 -19.52
N ASP A 128 59.38 10.30 -20.70
CA ASP A 128 60.06 10.51 -21.99
C ASP A 128 60.45 11.98 -22.18
N ALA A 129 59.58 12.92 -21.81
CA ALA A 129 59.89 14.35 -21.87
C ALA A 129 61.00 14.74 -20.88
N ALA A 130 60.95 14.22 -19.64
CA ALA A 130 61.96 14.48 -18.62
C ALA A 130 63.33 13.89 -18.97
N THR A 131 63.38 12.72 -19.62
CA THR A 131 64.63 12.13 -20.11
C THR A 131 65.24 12.91 -21.28
N ALA A 132 64.41 13.50 -22.14
CA ALA A 132 64.87 14.37 -23.22
C ALA A 132 65.45 15.71 -22.72
N ASN A 133 65.03 16.21 -21.56
CA ASN A 133 65.57 17.44 -20.95
C ASN A 133 65.73 17.32 -19.41
N PRO A 134 66.80 16.66 -18.92
CA PRO A 134 66.95 16.30 -17.51
C PRO A 134 67.15 17.49 -16.54
N ALA A 135 67.56 18.65 -17.06
CA ALA A 135 67.81 19.85 -16.25
C ALA A 135 66.53 20.68 -16.00
N ASN A 136 65.41 20.34 -16.64
CA ASN A 136 64.17 21.09 -16.51
C ASN A 136 63.39 20.63 -15.26
N ALA A 137 63.37 21.48 -14.23
CA ALA A 137 62.66 21.23 -12.98
C ALA A 137 61.14 21.06 -13.16
N ASP A 138 60.54 21.76 -14.14
CA ASP A 138 59.09 21.68 -14.41
C ASP A 138 58.70 20.31 -14.97
N LEU A 139 59.56 19.70 -15.79
CA LEU A 139 59.32 18.35 -16.32
C LEU A 139 59.43 17.28 -15.23
N LYS A 140 60.34 17.47 -14.26
CA LYS A 140 60.42 16.60 -13.08
C LYS A 140 59.14 16.71 -12.23
N ALA A 141 58.67 17.93 -11.97
CA ALA A 141 57.41 18.15 -11.26
C ALA A 141 56.21 17.54 -12.01
N ALA A 142 56.22 17.56 -13.35
CA ALA A 142 55.19 16.93 -14.17
C ALA A 142 55.19 15.39 -14.05
N VAL A 143 56.37 14.75 -13.92
CA VAL A 143 56.47 13.31 -13.64
C VAL A 143 55.91 12.98 -12.26
N ASP A 144 56.27 13.76 -11.24
CA ASP A 144 55.76 13.57 -9.87
C ASP A 144 54.23 13.72 -9.80
N ALA A 145 53.67 14.72 -10.50
CA ALA A 145 52.24 14.91 -10.63
C ALA A 145 51.55 13.74 -11.36
N ALA A 146 52.11 13.27 -12.49
CA ALA A 146 51.57 12.13 -13.23
C ALA A 146 51.61 10.83 -12.40
N GLN A 147 52.65 10.66 -11.58
CA GLN A 147 52.77 9.52 -10.65
C GLN A 147 51.71 9.58 -9.56
N ALA A 148 51.46 10.76 -8.99
CA ALA A 148 50.40 10.97 -8.01
C ALA A 148 49.00 10.69 -8.60
N ASP A 149 48.75 11.15 -9.83
CA ASP A 149 47.50 10.89 -10.55
C ASP A 149 47.29 9.41 -10.85
N LEU A 150 48.33 8.69 -11.26
CA LEU A 150 48.27 7.24 -11.46
C LEU A 150 47.96 6.51 -10.16
N THR A 151 48.61 6.90 -9.05
CA THR A 151 48.37 6.31 -7.73
C THR A 151 46.91 6.51 -7.30
N LYS A 152 46.35 7.70 -7.54
CA LYS A 152 44.93 7.99 -7.28
C LYS A 152 44.01 7.11 -8.14
N ALA A 153 44.29 6.99 -9.43
CA ALA A 153 43.50 6.15 -10.35
C ALA A 153 43.52 4.66 -9.94
N GLN A 154 44.70 4.13 -9.59
CA GLN A 154 44.85 2.75 -9.10
C GLN A 154 44.08 2.52 -7.80
N LYS A 155 44.10 3.48 -6.88
CA LYS A 155 43.29 3.42 -5.67
C LYS A 155 41.80 3.34 -5.99
N MET A 156 41.29 4.20 -6.88
CA MET A 156 39.87 4.18 -7.28
C MET A 156 39.47 2.84 -7.92
N GLN A 157 40.32 2.28 -8.78
CA GLN A 157 40.08 0.95 -9.36
C GLN A 157 40.09 -0.16 -8.29
N SER A 158 41.01 -0.10 -7.33
CA SER A 158 41.04 -1.02 -6.20
C SER A 158 39.79 -0.91 -5.32
N ASP A 159 39.34 0.31 -5.03
CA ASP A 159 38.13 0.59 -4.25
C ASP A 159 36.86 0.07 -4.99
N ALA A 160 36.81 0.23 -6.32
CA ALA A 160 35.75 -0.35 -7.16
C ALA A 160 35.74 -1.88 -7.10
N ASN A 161 36.90 -2.53 -7.24
CA ASN A 161 37.01 -3.99 -7.13
C ASN A 161 36.65 -4.50 -5.72
N ALA A 162 37.07 -3.79 -4.67
CA ALA A 162 36.70 -4.12 -3.29
C ALA A 162 35.19 -4.01 -3.06
N THR A 163 34.57 -2.95 -3.60
CA THR A 163 33.11 -2.76 -3.55
C THR A 163 32.37 -3.88 -4.28
N LEU A 164 32.81 -4.26 -5.48
CA LEU A 164 32.22 -5.36 -6.24
C LEU A 164 32.32 -6.70 -5.49
N ASN A 165 33.45 -6.96 -4.82
CA ASN A 165 33.61 -8.15 -3.99
C ASN A 165 32.63 -8.16 -2.80
N GLN A 166 32.42 -7.02 -2.14
CA GLN A 166 31.43 -6.88 -1.07
C GLN A 166 30.00 -7.07 -1.59
N LEU A 167 29.67 -6.52 -2.76
CA LEU A 167 28.37 -6.72 -3.41
C LEU A 167 28.13 -8.20 -3.71
N ASN A 168 29.11 -8.89 -4.31
CA ASN A 168 29.02 -10.32 -4.61
C ASN A 168 28.87 -11.16 -3.33
N GLN A 169 29.52 -10.77 -2.23
CA GLN A 169 29.34 -11.42 -0.94
C GLN A 169 27.93 -11.21 -0.39
N ALA A 170 27.39 -9.99 -0.50
CA ALA A 170 26.03 -9.69 -0.09
C ALA A 170 24.99 -10.50 -0.89
N VAL A 171 25.18 -10.61 -2.22
CA VAL A 171 24.32 -11.44 -3.09
C VAL A 171 24.43 -12.92 -2.74
N LYS A 172 25.61 -13.43 -2.37
CA LYS A 172 25.74 -14.81 -1.90
C LYS A 172 24.95 -15.06 -0.62
N LEU A 173 25.11 -14.19 0.38
CA LEU A 173 24.34 -14.28 1.63
C LEU A 173 22.82 -14.16 1.38
N ALA A 174 22.44 -13.31 0.43
CA ALA A 174 21.05 -13.19 -0.01
C ALA A 174 20.49 -14.49 -0.60
N ASN A 175 21.27 -15.19 -1.43
CA ASN A 175 20.87 -16.46 -2.02
C ASN A 175 20.72 -17.60 -1.00
N GLU A 176 21.28 -17.44 0.20
CA GLU A 176 21.14 -18.40 1.30
C GLU A 176 19.84 -18.22 2.10
N VAL A 177 19.09 -17.14 1.84
CA VAL A 177 17.80 -16.85 2.47
C VAL A 177 16.74 -17.77 1.88
N ASN A 178 16.21 -18.71 2.69
CA ASN A 178 15.20 -19.66 2.22
C ASN A 178 13.77 -19.08 2.23
N GLY A 179 13.58 -17.95 2.89
CA GLY A 179 12.28 -17.30 3.00
C GLY A 179 12.30 -16.07 3.90
N PRO A 180 11.17 -15.36 4.00
CA PRO A 180 11.04 -14.14 4.82
C PRO A 180 11.22 -14.38 6.33
N ASP A 181 11.20 -15.65 6.77
CA ASP A 181 11.37 -16.05 8.16
C ASP A 181 12.83 -16.35 8.55
N ASP A 182 13.80 -16.27 7.62
CA ASP A 182 15.23 -16.52 7.89
C ASP A 182 15.96 -15.25 8.40
N PHE A 183 15.54 -14.72 9.55
CA PHE A 183 15.95 -13.41 10.10
C PHE A 183 17.45 -13.17 10.12
N GLU A 184 18.21 -14.12 10.66
CA GLU A 184 19.65 -13.98 10.84
C GLU A 184 20.36 -13.82 9.49
N LYS A 185 19.92 -14.59 8.49
CA LYS A 185 20.47 -14.52 7.13
C LYS A 185 20.05 -13.24 6.41
N ILE A 186 18.79 -12.81 6.59
CA ILE A 186 18.30 -11.54 6.04
C ILE A 186 19.10 -10.37 6.64
N GLU A 187 19.30 -10.36 7.96
CA GLU A 187 20.08 -9.33 8.67
C GLU A 187 21.54 -9.34 8.21
N ALA A 188 22.17 -10.52 8.10
CA ALA A 188 23.54 -10.65 7.60
C ALA A 188 23.69 -10.18 6.15
N ALA A 189 22.77 -10.57 5.26
CA ALA A 189 22.74 -10.14 3.87
C ALA A 189 22.53 -8.62 3.76
N ALA A 190 21.60 -8.05 4.54
CA ALA A 190 21.33 -6.62 4.55
C ALA A 190 22.52 -5.79 5.06
N GLN A 191 23.20 -6.25 6.12
CA GLN A 191 24.41 -5.59 6.62
C GLN A 191 25.55 -5.63 5.61
N ALA A 192 25.78 -6.80 4.98
CA ALA A 192 26.78 -6.94 3.93
C ALA A 192 26.46 -6.04 2.72
N PHE A 193 25.18 -5.97 2.34
CA PHE A 193 24.71 -5.13 1.24
C PHE A 193 24.86 -3.64 1.54
N SER A 194 24.46 -3.20 2.75
CA SER A 194 24.62 -1.80 3.18
C SER A 194 26.08 -1.36 3.12
N LYS A 195 27.01 -2.22 3.57
CA LYS A 195 28.45 -1.94 3.50
C LYS A 195 28.95 -1.82 2.06
N ALA A 196 28.46 -2.67 1.16
CA ALA A 196 28.78 -2.59 -0.26
C ALA A 196 28.24 -1.30 -0.89
N LEU A 197 27.01 -0.89 -0.54
CA LEU A 197 26.42 0.36 -1.02
C LEU A 197 27.19 1.58 -0.53
N ASP A 198 27.71 1.59 0.69
CA ASP A 198 28.55 2.70 1.17
C ASP A 198 29.79 2.89 0.27
N GLY A 199 30.49 1.81 -0.09
CA GLY A 199 31.59 1.85 -1.05
C GLY A 199 31.14 2.40 -2.41
N GLY A 200 30.01 1.91 -2.93
CA GLY A 200 29.46 2.35 -4.21
C GLY A 200 29.05 3.84 -4.22
N ARG A 201 28.48 4.36 -3.13
CA ARG A 201 28.13 5.79 -2.99
C ARG A 201 29.38 6.67 -3.04
N THR A 202 30.48 6.24 -2.41
CA THR A 202 31.75 7.00 -2.48
C THR A 202 32.31 7.07 -3.90
N LEU A 203 32.17 5.99 -4.68
CA LEU A 203 32.58 5.95 -6.08
C LEU A 203 31.65 6.78 -6.97
N ALA A 204 30.33 6.66 -6.76
CA ALA A 204 29.32 7.40 -7.49
C ALA A 204 29.51 8.91 -7.35
N ALA A 205 29.91 9.38 -6.16
CA ALA A 205 30.20 10.79 -5.90
C ALA A 205 31.40 11.35 -6.69
N GLN A 206 32.27 10.49 -7.21
CA GLN A 206 33.44 10.90 -8.02
C GLN A 206 33.10 11.01 -9.51
N LEU A 207 31.94 10.49 -9.93
CA LEU A 207 31.53 10.46 -11.33
C LEU A 207 30.62 11.66 -11.65
N PRO A 208 30.82 12.31 -12.81
CA PRO A 208 30.15 13.57 -13.13
C PRO A 208 28.66 13.41 -13.46
N ASP A 209 28.25 12.24 -13.95
CA ASP A 209 26.86 11.97 -14.37
C ASP A 209 26.26 10.81 -13.55
N PRO A 210 25.39 11.07 -12.56
CA PRO A 210 24.78 10.02 -11.76
C PRO A 210 23.84 9.13 -12.57
N LEU A 211 23.26 9.64 -13.67
CA LEU A 211 22.38 8.84 -14.52
C LEU A 211 23.18 7.83 -15.36
N GLU A 212 24.42 8.15 -15.70
CA GLU A 212 25.34 7.21 -16.34
C GLU A 212 25.65 6.02 -15.42
N ASN A 213 25.88 6.28 -14.13
CA ASN A 213 26.06 5.22 -13.14
C ASN A 213 24.85 4.28 -13.12
N ILE A 214 23.64 4.84 -13.06
CA ILE A 214 22.40 4.06 -13.08
C ILE A 214 22.29 3.24 -14.37
N GLU A 215 22.60 3.83 -15.53
CA GLU A 215 22.56 3.11 -16.80
C GLU A 215 23.53 1.93 -16.83
N VAL A 216 24.77 2.12 -16.36
CA VAL A 216 25.75 1.03 -16.21
C VAL A 216 25.22 -0.04 -15.27
N GLY A 217 24.66 0.37 -14.12
CA GLY A 217 24.04 -0.53 -13.16
C GLY A 217 22.91 -1.36 -13.78
N ILE A 218 22.02 -0.74 -14.54
CA ILE A 218 20.94 -1.46 -15.25
C ILE A 218 21.53 -2.43 -16.28
N ARG A 219 22.51 -2.00 -17.07
CA ARG A 219 23.07 -2.83 -18.16
C ARG A 219 23.82 -4.04 -17.64
N GLN A 220 24.58 -3.89 -16.56
CA GLN A 220 25.51 -4.90 -16.07
C GLN A 220 24.97 -5.74 -14.90
N HIS A 221 24.08 -5.19 -14.06
CA HIS A 221 23.59 -5.87 -12.85
C HIS A 221 22.17 -6.41 -12.99
N VAL A 222 21.31 -5.76 -13.78
CA VAL A 222 19.92 -6.21 -13.97
C VAL A 222 19.87 -7.31 -15.05
N PRO A 223 19.31 -8.49 -14.75
CA PRO A 223 19.13 -9.56 -15.74
C PRO A 223 18.28 -9.12 -16.92
N ASP A 224 18.49 -9.74 -18.08
CA ASP A 224 17.69 -9.45 -19.27
C ASP A 224 16.21 -9.79 -19.04
N GLY A 225 15.32 -8.90 -19.50
CA GLY A 225 13.89 -9.02 -19.31
C GLY A 225 13.19 -7.65 -19.33
N HIS A 226 11.87 -7.68 -19.11
CA HIS A 226 11.01 -6.49 -19.14
C HIS A 226 11.43 -5.40 -18.17
N THR A 227 11.94 -5.75 -16.99
CA THR A 227 12.44 -4.79 -16.00
C THR A 227 13.64 -4.01 -16.54
N LYS A 228 14.62 -4.68 -17.13
CA LYS A 228 15.81 -4.04 -17.71
C LYS A 228 15.41 -3.09 -18.84
N ASP A 229 14.59 -3.56 -19.76
CA ASP A 229 14.11 -2.76 -20.89
C ASP A 229 13.31 -1.54 -20.43
N SER A 230 12.43 -1.72 -19.44
CA SER A 230 11.65 -0.63 -18.85
C SER A 230 12.57 0.42 -18.22
N LEU A 231 13.52 0.01 -17.38
CA LEU A 231 14.42 0.94 -16.71
C LEU A 231 15.33 1.68 -17.70
N LEU A 232 15.85 0.99 -18.72
CA LEU A 232 16.62 1.65 -19.79
C LEU A 232 15.78 2.66 -20.57
N LEU A 233 14.52 2.35 -20.85
CA LEU A 233 13.60 3.29 -21.48
C LEU A 233 13.36 4.53 -20.60
N LEU A 234 13.23 4.37 -19.28
CA LEU A 234 13.11 5.48 -18.35
C LEU A 234 14.38 6.35 -18.31
N VAL A 235 15.57 5.74 -18.39
CA VAL A 235 16.84 6.48 -18.52
C VAL A 235 16.84 7.33 -19.80
N VAL A 236 16.47 6.74 -20.94
CA VAL A 236 16.42 7.45 -22.23
C VAL A 236 15.41 8.59 -22.17
N LYS A 237 14.23 8.36 -21.60
CA LYS A 237 13.19 9.37 -21.44
C LYS A 237 13.65 10.53 -20.54
N ALA A 238 14.30 10.25 -19.41
CA ALA A 238 14.86 11.26 -18.52
C ALA A 238 15.93 12.13 -19.21
N ARG A 239 16.82 11.53 -20.03
CA ARG A 239 17.79 12.27 -20.85
C ARG A 239 17.09 13.17 -21.88
N HIS A 240 16.04 12.66 -22.52
CA HIS A 240 15.31 13.41 -23.54
C HIS A 240 14.58 14.63 -22.94
N GLU A 241 13.87 14.46 -21.82
CA GLU A 241 13.10 15.52 -21.15
C GLU A 241 13.97 16.70 -20.67
N THR A 242 15.26 16.46 -20.46
CA THR A 242 16.22 17.43 -19.92
C THR A 242 17.22 17.93 -20.96
N SER A 243 17.09 17.49 -22.21
CA SER A 243 18.03 17.76 -23.31
C SER A 243 18.15 19.25 -23.68
N ALA A 244 17.14 20.06 -23.33
CA ALA A 244 17.16 21.52 -23.54
C ALA A 244 18.02 22.30 -22.53
N ILE A 245 18.52 21.65 -21.47
CA ILE A 245 19.30 22.30 -20.40
C ILE A 245 20.77 22.41 -20.81
N LYS A 246 21.27 23.64 -20.92
CA LYS A 246 22.64 23.93 -21.38
C LYS A 246 23.71 23.85 -20.28
N ASP A 247 23.33 24.02 -19.01
CA ASP A 247 24.26 23.92 -17.88
C ASP A 247 24.53 22.45 -17.52
N ALA A 248 25.79 22.04 -17.51
CA ALA A 248 26.17 20.64 -17.31
C ALA A 248 25.78 20.14 -15.90
N ALA A 249 26.05 20.92 -14.85
CA ALA A 249 25.76 20.53 -13.47
C ALA A 249 24.24 20.50 -13.20
N GLY A 250 23.52 21.54 -13.63
CA GLY A 250 22.07 21.61 -13.55
C GLY A 250 21.39 20.51 -14.37
N SER A 251 21.94 20.14 -15.53
CA SER A 251 21.40 19.06 -16.35
C SER A 251 21.49 17.69 -15.66
N ALA A 252 22.55 17.42 -14.89
CA ALA A 252 22.76 16.13 -14.23
C ALA A 252 21.76 15.92 -13.07
N ALA A 253 21.61 16.93 -12.20
CA ALA A 253 20.66 16.87 -11.10
C ALA A 253 19.20 16.75 -11.59
N ARG A 254 18.84 17.49 -12.65
CA ARG A 254 17.50 17.44 -13.26
C ARG A 254 17.21 16.10 -13.94
N ARG A 255 18.21 15.49 -14.57
CA ARG A 255 18.11 14.15 -15.15
C ARG A 255 17.79 13.11 -14.09
N MET A 256 18.45 13.21 -12.94
CA MET A 256 18.22 12.34 -11.80
C MET A 256 16.80 12.51 -11.24
N GLU A 257 16.35 13.75 -11.04
CA GLU A 257 14.99 14.07 -10.57
C GLU A 257 13.90 13.55 -11.53
N ALA A 258 14.12 13.73 -12.84
CA ALA A 258 13.22 13.21 -13.87
C ALA A 258 13.17 11.67 -13.86
N PHE A 259 14.32 11.01 -13.75
CA PHE A 259 14.38 9.55 -13.66
C PHE A 259 13.64 9.03 -12.42
N GLU A 260 13.88 9.60 -11.24
CA GLU A 260 13.21 9.20 -10.00
C GLU A 260 11.69 9.37 -10.09
N THR A 261 11.23 10.47 -10.70
CA THR A 261 9.81 10.74 -10.95
C THR A 261 9.19 9.69 -11.87
N GLN A 262 9.90 9.31 -12.93
CA GLN A 262 9.43 8.30 -13.88
C GLN A 262 9.39 6.91 -13.25
N VAL A 263 10.37 6.55 -12.41
CA VAL A 263 10.37 5.30 -11.64
C VAL A 263 9.19 5.26 -10.68
N ASN A 264 8.89 6.38 -9.99
CA ASN A 264 7.73 6.47 -9.11
C ASN A 264 6.42 6.18 -9.86
N GLN A 265 6.22 6.83 -11.02
CA GLN A 265 5.03 6.62 -11.84
C GLN A 265 4.94 5.19 -12.39
N TRP A 266 6.05 4.62 -12.83
CA TRP A 266 6.12 3.24 -13.32
C TRP A 266 5.73 2.24 -12.22
N TYR A 267 6.23 2.44 -11.00
CA TYR A 267 5.85 1.63 -9.85
C TYR A 267 4.38 1.79 -9.48
N ASP A 268 3.86 3.03 -9.41
CA ASP A 268 2.46 3.28 -9.04
C ASP A 268 1.49 2.60 -10.01
N GLN A 269 1.76 2.67 -11.31
CA GLN A 269 0.97 1.97 -12.34
C GLN A 269 0.99 0.44 -12.16
N ALA A 270 2.15 -0.12 -11.80
CA ALA A 270 2.25 -1.55 -11.51
C ALA A 270 1.47 -1.92 -10.24
N MET A 271 1.57 -1.11 -9.19
CA MET A 271 0.89 -1.34 -7.91
C MET A 271 -0.62 -1.14 -8.00
N ASP A 272 -1.11 -0.26 -8.87
CA ASP A 272 -2.54 -0.12 -9.16
C ASP A 272 -3.12 -1.44 -9.70
N ARG A 273 -2.39 -2.12 -10.58
CA ARG A 273 -2.80 -3.43 -11.09
C ARG A 273 -2.79 -4.51 -10.00
N VAL A 274 -1.73 -4.57 -9.19
CA VAL A 274 -1.59 -5.50 -8.06
C VAL A 274 -2.70 -5.28 -7.02
N THR A 275 -2.96 -4.02 -6.67
CA THR A 275 -4.04 -3.62 -5.77
C THR A 275 -5.41 -3.96 -6.33
N GLY A 276 -5.60 -3.82 -7.65
CA GLY A 276 -6.82 -4.21 -8.33
C GLY A 276 -7.14 -5.69 -8.18
N TRP A 277 -6.14 -6.57 -8.31
CA TRP A 277 -6.32 -8.01 -8.11
C TRP A 277 -6.68 -8.35 -6.67
N TYR A 278 -5.99 -7.72 -5.71
CA TYR A 278 -6.31 -7.86 -4.29
C TYR A 278 -7.74 -7.44 -3.98
N LYS A 279 -8.18 -6.28 -4.48
CA LYS A 279 -9.57 -5.79 -4.30
C LYS A 279 -10.61 -6.78 -4.80
N ARG A 280 -10.42 -7.35 -6.00
CA ARG A 280 -11.35 -8.37 -6.54
C ARG A 280 -11.39 -9.61 -5.66
N TRP A 281 -10.23 -10.10 -5.22
CA TRP A 281 -10.17 -11.24 -4.31
C TRP A 281 -10.88 -10.94 -2.98
N THR A 282 -10.62 -9.77 -2.37
CA THR A 282 -11.28 -9.39 -1.12
C THR A 282 -12.80 -9.29 -1.27
N GLN A 283 -13.29 -8.81 -2.42
CA GLN A 283 -14.72 -8.72 -2.69
C GLN A 283 -15.36 -10.11 -2.83
N VAL A 284 -14.70 -11.04 -3.54
CA VAL A 284 -15.18 -12.43 -3.65
C VAL A 284 -15.21 -13.11 -2.29
N VAL A 285 -14.16 -12.96 -1.49
CA VAL A 285 -14.11 -13.53 -0.14
C VAL A 285 -15.20 -12.92 0.75
N LEU A 286 -15.42 -11.60 0.68
CA LEU A 286 -16.49 -10.95 1.42
C LEU A 286 -17.87 -11.49 1.04
N VAL A 287 -18.14 -11.70 -0.25
CA VAL A 287 -19.40 -12.31 -0.73
C VAL A 287 -19.57 -13.72 -0.19
N VAL A 288 -18.50 -14.53 -0.15
CA VAL A 288 -18.54 -15.88 0.42
C VAL A 288 -18.80 -15.84 1.94
N ILE A 289 -18.12 -14.96 2.67
CA ILE A 289 -18.36 -14.76 4.11
C ILE A 289 -19.80 -14.32 4.35
N ALA A 290 -20.30 -13.36 3.57
CA ALA A 290 -21.68 -12.90 3.64
C ALA A 290 -22.67 -14.05 3.35
N ALA A 291 -22.42 -14.85 2.31
CA ALA A 291 -23.26 -16.01 1.98
C ALA A 291 -23.35 -17.01 3.15
N VAL A 292 -22.22 -17.32 3.78
CA VAL A 292 -22.17 -18.22 4.94
C VAL A 292 -22.87 -17.59 6.14
N ALA A 293 -22.52 -16.35 6.49
CA ALA A 293 -23.08 -15.66 7.66
C ALA A 293 -24.60 -15.49 7.56
N VAL A 294 -25.10 -15.05 6.40
CA VAL A 294 -26.54 -14.86 6.14
C VAL A 294 -27.28 -16.19 6.19
N SER A 295 -26.74 -17.25 5.59
CA SER A 295 -27.38 -18.57 5.58
C SER A 295 -27.42 -19.19 6.98
N LEU A 296 -26.34 -19.09 7.75
CA LEU A 296 -26.29 -19.58 9.13
C LEU A 296 -27.24 -18.78 10.04
N ALA A 297 -27.26 -17.45 9.89
CA ALA A 297 -28.16 -16.56 10.63
C ALA A 297 -29.62 -16.62 10.14
N ASN A 298 -29.92 -17.39 9.09
CA ASN A 298 -31.23 -17.46 8.45
C ASN A 298 -31.79 -16.07 8.05
N ALA A 299 -30.91 -15.13 7.73
CA ALA A 299 -31.25 -13.73 7.53
C ALA A 299 -31.84 -13.51 6.12
N ASP A 300 -33.15 -13.43 6.02
CA ASP A 300 -33.86 -13.25 4.75
C ASP A 300 -34.56 -11.89 4.71
N THR A 301 -34.30 -11.06 3.71
CA THR A 301 -34.90 -9.72 3.60
C THR A 301 -36.43 -9.74 3.61
N ILE A 302 -37.06 -10.69 2.90
CA ILE A 302 -38.51 -10.79 2.78
C ILE A 302 -39.11 -11.16 4.15
N MET A 303 -38.45 -12.05 4.88
CA MET A 303 -38.77 -12.42 6.25
C MET A 303 -38.64 -11.24 7.20
N LEU A 304 -37.51 -10.54 7.17
CA LEU A 304 -37.23 -9.40 8.03
C LEU A 304 -38.27 -8.30 7.85
N VAL A 305 -38.61 -7.97 6.61
CA VAL A 305 -39.65 -7.00 6.30
C VAL A 305 -41.01 -7.43 6.87
N LYS A 306 -41.41 -8.71 6.67
CA LYS A 306 -42.67 -9.23 7.22
C LYS A 306 -42.71 -9.16 8.75
N VAL A 307 -41.64 -9.58 9.42
CA VAL A 307 -41.56 -9.53 10.89
C VAL A 307 -41.67 -8.10 11.42
N LEU A 308 -40.99 -7.14 10.77
CA LEU A 308 -41.04 -5.73 11.15
C LEU A 308 -42.38 -5.07 10.82
N MET A 309 -43.07 -5.54 9.79
CA MET A 309 -44.44 -5.11 9.45
C MET A 309 -45.45 -5.62 10.47
N ASP A 310 -45.32 -6.87 10.91
CA ASP A 310 -46.32 -7.55 11.75
C ASP A 310 -46.13 -7.28 13.26
N ASN A 311 -44.92 -6.89 13.70
CA ASN A 311 -44.60 -6.70 15.12
C ASN A 311 -44.08 -5.28 15.43
N ASP A 312 -44.96 -4.45 15.99
CA ASP A 312 -44.68 -3.06 16.37
C ASP A 312 -43.60 -2.94 17.45
N THR A 313 -43.53 -3.89 18.39
CA THR A 313 -42.57 -3.87 19.49
C THR A 313 -41.15 -4.15 18.99
N VAL A 314 -40.98 -5.18 18.17
CA VAL A 314 -39.68 -5.54 17.55
C VAL A 314 -39.21 -4.43 16.60
N ARG A 315 -40.15 -3.83 15.85
CA ARG A 315 -39.83 -2.68 15.01
C ARG A 315 -39.35 -1.48 15.83
N ALA A 316 -40.05 -1.15 16.92
CA ALA A 316 -39.68 -0.03 17.77
C ALA A 316 -38.29 -0.22 18.41
N SER A 317 -37.99 -1.42 18.94
CA SER A 317 -36.71 -1.71 19.60
C SER A 317 -35.53 -1.62 18.63
N ILE A 318 -35.64 -2.22 17.44
CA ILE A 318 -34.58 -2.18 16.42
C ILE A 318 -34.39 -0.74 15.90
N SER A 319 -35.48 0.00 15.68
CA SER A 319 -35.37 1.40 15.24
C SER A 319 -34.74 2.33 16.30
N GLY A 320 -34.94 2.01 17.58
CA GLY A 320 -34.32 2.73 18.70
C GLY A 320 -32.81 2.50 18.74
N ALA A 321 -32.39 1.23 18.68
CA ALA A 321 -30.96 0.89 18.62
C ALA A 321 -30.25 1.48 17.39
N ALA A 322 -30.93 1.52 16.25
CA ALA A 322 -30.40 2.19 15.07
C ALA A 322 -30.14 3.69 15.30
N PHE A 323 -31.02 4.36 16.07
CA PHE A 323 -30.84 5.76 16.46
C PHE A 323 -29.67 5.92 17.41
N ASP A 324 -29.53 5.02 18.38
CA ASP A 324 -28.45 5.05 19.38
C ASP A 324 -27.08 4.87 18.72
N VAL A 325 -26.95 3.89 17.81
CA VAL A 325 -25.70 3.67 17.04
C VAL A 325 -25.33 4.88 16.18
N VAL A 326 -26.29 5.51 15.49
CA VAL A 326 -26.01 6.70 14.69
C VAL A 326 -25.67 7.90 15.57
N SER A 327 -26.34 8.06 16.72
CA SER A 327 -26.12 9.18 17.64
C SER A 327 -24.77 9.07 18.36
N ALA A 328 -24.39 7.86 18.79
CA ALA A 328 -23.10 7.59 19.42
C ALA A 328 -21.93 7.76 18.43
N ALA A 329 -22.18 7.53 17.14
CA ALA A 329 -21.19 7.64 16.08
C ALA A 329 -21.05 9.06 15.50
N GLN A 330 -22.00 9.97 15.78
CA GLN A 330 -21.86 11.37 15.38
C GLN A 330 -20.83 12.06 16.28
N PRO A 331 -19.81 12.74 15.70
CA PRO A 331 -18.94 13.60 16.50
C PRO A 331 -19.81 14.70 17.11
N ALA A 332 -19.64 14.94 18.42
CA ALA A 332 -20.32 16.03 19.11
C ALA A 332 -20.09 17.33 18.33
N ALA A 333 -21.12 17.80 17.63
CA ALA A 333 -21.07 19.04 16.87
C ALA A 333 -21.09 20.21 17.85
N MET A 334 -19.95 20.52 18.45
CA MET A 334 -19.66 21.83 19.00
C MET A 334 -18.25 22.28 18.58
N GLY A 335 -18.24 23.06 17.50
CA GLY A 335 -17.21 24.07 17.27
C GLY A 335 -15.95 23.64 16.51
N SER A 336 -16.04 23.46 15.20
CA SER A 336 -15.11 24.05 14.23
C SER A 336 -15.49 23.63 12.81
N ALA A 337 -15.63 24.61 11.92
CA ALA A 337 -15.84 24.39 10.50
C ALA A 337 -14.52 24.00 9.82
N SER A 338 -14.18 22.71 9.82
CA SER A 338 -13.16 22.16 8.93
C SER A 338 -13.33 20.65 8.79
N ALA A 339 -13.70 20.22 7.57
CA ALA A 339 -13.90 18.85 7.09
C ALA A 339 -14.98 18.00 7.81
N PRO A 340 -15.76 17.18 7.08
CA PRO A 340 -16.62 16.20 7.72
C PRO A 340 -15.72 15.22 8.49
N ALA A 341 -15.81 15.25 9.81
CA ALA A 341 -15.11 14.29 10.67
C ALA A 341 -15.52 12.88 10.25
N ALA A 342 -14.56 12.10 9.76
CA ALA A 342 -14.80 10.70 9.42
C ALA A 342 -15.18 9.96 10.71
N VAL A 343 -16.35 9.32 10.70
CA VAL A 343 -16.84 8.50 11.82
C VAL A 343 -15.87 7.34 12.04
N ASP A 344 -15.45 7.12 13.30
CA ASP A 344 -14.59 5.99 13.65
C ASP A 344 -15.35 4.66 13.49
N PRO A 345 -14.95 3.77 12.55
CA PRO A 345 -15.61 2.49 12.33
C PRO A 345 -15.57 1.56 13.55
N ALA A 346 -14.60 1.73 14.45
CA ALA A 346 -14.49 0.92 15.67
C ALA A 346 -15.58 1.26 16.67
N VAL A 347 -15.95 2.54 16.79
CA VAL A 347 -17.04 3.01 17.67
C VAL A 347 -18.38 2.48 17.17
N VAL A 348 -18.65 2.62 15.87
CA VAL A 348 -19.86 2.08 15.23
C VAL A 348 -19.96 0.57 15.45
N ARG A 349 -18.85 -0.15 15.30
CA ARG A 349 -18.78 -1.59 15.53
C ARG A 349 -19.10 -1.95 16.98
N ALA A 350 -18.50 -1.25 17.94
CA ALA A 350 -18.67 -1.53 19.36
C ALA A 350 -20.12 -1.31 19.82
N GLU A 351 -20.74 -0.19 19.45
CA GLU A 351 -22.12 0.09 19.84
C GLU A 351 -23.11 -0.83 19.12
N ALA A 352 -22.95 -1.06 17.81
CA ALA A 352 -23.82 -1.98 17.07
C ALA A 352 -23.77 -3.41 17.63
N LEU A 353 -22.61 -3.89 18.09
CA LEU A 353 -22.48 -5.21 18.72
C LEU A 353 -23.08 -5.27 20.14
N LYS A 354 -22.98 -4.17 20.90
CA LYS A 354 -23.55 -4.06 22.25
C LYS A 354 -25.08 -4.06 22.21
N ASP A 355 -25.66 -3.27 21.32
CA ASP A 355 -27.11 -3.15 21.20
C ASP A 355 -27.73 -4.40 20.57
N ALA A 356 -27.06 -5.03 19.60
CA ALA A 356 -27.53 -6.29 19.04
C ALA A 356 -27.53 -7.47 20.03
N ARG A 357 -26.69 -7.44 21.08
CA ARG A 357 -26.76 -8.41 22.18
C ARG A 357 -27.94 -8.15 23.12
N ALA A 358 -28.40 -6.90 23.19
CA ALA A 358 -29.53 -6.49 24.03
C ALA A 358 -30.89 -6.66 23.32
N ILE A 359 -30.90 -6.86 22.00
CA ILE A 359 -32.10 -6.97 21.17
C ILE A 359 -32.28 -8.41 20.70
N ASP A 360 -33.47 -8.97 20.90
CA ASP A 360 -33.87 -10.24 20.32
C ASP A 360 -34.10 -10.05 18.80
N LEU A 361 -33.02 -10.11 18.03
CA LEU A 361 -33.05 -9.95 16.59
C LEU A 361 -33.83 -11.12 15.97
N PRO A 362 -34.75 -10.87 15.02
CA PRO A 362 -35.50 -11.93 14.36
C PRO A 362 -34.59 -12.65 13.35
N LEU A 363 -33.65 -13.45 13.86
CA LEU A 363 -32.65 -14.22 13.14
C LEU A 363 -32.62 -15.64 13.70
N GLY A 364 -32.11 -16.58 12.90
CA GLY A 364 -31.93 -17.98 13.29
C GLY A 364 -32.94 -18.95 12.69
N TRP A 365 -32.58 -20.23 12.75
CA TRP A 365 -33.41 -21.34 12.30
C TRP A 365 -34.26 -21.83 13.47
N ASN A 366 -35.59 -21.78 13.34
CA ASN A 366 -36.44 -22.43 14.32
C ASN A 366 -36.55 -23.93 13.98
N LEU A 367 -36.05 -24.79 14.88
CA LEU A 367 -36.07 -26.25 14.76
C LEU A 367 -37.28 -26.88 15.50
N GLN A 368 -38.01 -26.11 16.30
CA GLN A 368 -39.16 -26.57 17.07
C GLN A 368 -40.45 -26.06 16.41
N GLU A 369 -41.16 -26.99 15.78
CA GLU A 369 -42.46 -26.87 15.10
C GLU A 369 -42.52 -26.13 13.76
N ALA A 370 -42.86 -26.92 12.73
CA ALA A 370 -43.32 -26.47 11.42
C ALA A 370 -44.70 -25.79 11.51
N ALA A 371 -44.79 -24.67 12.22
CA ALA A 371 -45.98 -23.85 12.22
C ALA A 371 -45.96 -22.95 10.97
N PHE A 372 -46.93 -23.15 10.08
CA PHE A 372 -47.18 -22.45 8.81
C PHE A 372 -47.29 -20.91 8.89
N ARG A 373 -47.01 -20.30 10.05
CA ARG A 373 -47.08 -18.85 10.33
C ARG A 373 -45.81 -18.26 10.95
N GLN A 374 -44.75 -19.04 11.18
CA GLN A 374 -43.49 -18.50 11.68
C GLN A 374 -42.52 -18.21 10.52
N PRO A 375 -42.08 -16.95 10.32
CA PRO A 375 -41.21 -16.58 9.20
C PRO A 375 -39.82 -17.26 9.22
N THR A 376 -39.42 -17.81 10.37
CA THR A 376 -38.14 -18.51 10.62
C THR A 376 -38.20 -20.03 10.40
N ALA A 377 -39.37 -20.61 10.09
CA ALA A 377 -39.55 -22.04 9.92
C ALA A 377 -39.00 -22.57 8.58
N PHE A 378 -38.66 -23.86 8.54
CA PHE A 378 -38.26 -24.55 7.31
C PHE A 378 -39.40 -24.56 6.28
N PRO A 379 -39.19 -24.06 5.04
CA PRO A 379 -40.23 -24.06 4.03
C PRO A 379 -40.62 -25.49 3.62
N SER A 380 -41.91 -25.81 3.64
CA SER A 380 -42.45 -27.10 3.20
C SER A 380 -42.89 -27.14 1.74
N THR A 381 -42.92 -25.98 1.06
CA THR A 381 -43.35 -25.84 -0.33
C THR A 381 -42.24 -25.32 -1.22
N PHE A 382 -42.28 -25.69 -2.52
CA PHE A 382 -41.35 -25.16 -3.52
C PHE A 382 -41.40 -23.62 -3.61
N ALA A 383 -42.60 -23.04 -3.60
CA ALA A 383 -42.77 -21.58 -3.61
C ALA A 383 -42.18 -20.91 -2.36
N GLY A 384 -42.30 -21.55 -1.19
CA GLY A 384 -41.66 -21.08 0.04
C GLY A 384 -40.14 -21.10 -0.04
N TRP A 385 -39.56 -22.16 -0.60
CA TRP A 385 -38.12 -22.25 -0.86
C TRP A 385 -37.65 -21.19 -1.86
N PHE A 386 -38.40 -20.95 -2.93
CA PHE A 386 -38.06 -19.91 -3.90
C PHE A 386 -38.00 -18.52 -3.26
N LEU A 387 -39.02 -18.14 -2.48
CA LEU A 387 -39.02 -16.85 -1.78
C LEU A 387 -37.88 -16.77 -0.74
N LYS A 388 -37.59 -17.87 -0.04
CA LYS A 388 -36.51 -17.93 0.95
C LYS A 388 -35.13 -17.76 0.31
N ILE A 389 -34.90 -18.44 -0.82
CA ILE A 389 -33.64 -18.30 -1.57
C ILE A 389 -33.54 -16.87 -2.11
N LEU A 390 -34.62 -16.31 -2.64
CA LEU A 390 -34.65 -14.95 -3.13
C LEU A 390 -34.31 -13.92 -2.04
N GLY A 391 -34.94 -14.02 -0.87
CA GLY A 391 -34.67 -13.11 0.24
C GLY A 391 -33.27 -13.28 0.81
N ILE A 392 -32.73 -14.51 0.90
CA ILE A 392 -31.31 -14.74 1.24
C ILE A 392 -30.38 -14.10 0.22
N VAL A 393 -30.64 -14.26 -1.09
CA VAL A 393 -29.81 -13.65 -2.15
C VAL A 393 -29.81 -12.13 -2.03
N ILE A 394 -30.96 -11.51 -1.76
CA ILE A 394 -31.06 -10.06 -1.53
C ILE A 394 -30.25 -9.66 -0.29
N THR A 395 -30.35 -10.40 0.82
CA THR A 395 -29.55 -10.12 2.02
C THR A 395 -28.04 -10.27 1.74
N ILE A 396 -27.61 -11.30 1.00
CA ILE A 396 -26.19 -11.49 0.65
C ILE A 396 -25.69 -10.31 -0.18
N ALA A 397 -26.45 -9.90 -1.20
CA ALA A 397 -26.11 -8.75 -2.02
C ALA A 397 -26.02 -7.47 -1.17
N ALA A 398 -26.98 -7.25 -0.27
CA ALA A 398 -26.98 -6.13 0.67
C ALA A 398 -25.73 -6.15 1.57
N VAL A 399 -25.48 -7.25 2.29
CA VAL A 399 -24.36 -7.37 3.24
C VAL A 399 -23.00 -7.27 2.53
N SER A 400 -22.91 -7.71 1.27
CA SER A 400 -21.67 -7.60 0.48
C SER A 400 -21.26 -6.17 0.13
N LEU A 401 -22.18 -5.18 0.21
CA LEU A 401 -21.87 -3.75 0.05
C LEU A 401 -21.00 -3.21 1.21
N GLY A 402 -20.99 -3.91 2.34
CA GLY A 402 -20.16 -3.59 3.49
C GLY A 402 -20.76 -2.58 4.45
N ALA A 403 -20.16 -2.51 5.65
CA ALA A 403 -20.66 -1.68 6.74
C ALA A 403 -20.64 -0.16 6.44
N PRO A 404 -19.61 0.43 5.80
CA PRO A 404 -19.59 1.87 5.52
C PRO A 404 -20.81 2.35 4.71
N PHE A 405 -21.19 1.58 3.68
CA PHE A 405 -22.35 1.89 2.85
C PHE A 405 -23.65 1.94 3.65
N TRP A 406 -23.90 0.91 4.48
CA TRP A 406 -25.14 0.83 5.26
C TRP A 406 -25.16 1.81 6.43
N PHE A 407 -24.02 2.16 7.01
CA PHE A 407 -23.94 3.20 8.03
C PHE A 407 -24.29 4.57 7.46
N ASP A 408 -23.72 4.94 6.30
CA ASP A 408 -24.05 6.19 5.62
C ASP A 408 -25.52 6.26 5.22
N THR A 409 -26.06 5.14 4.74
CA THR A 409 -27.47 5.02 4.36
C THR A 409 -28.37 5.15 5.59
N LEU A 410 -28.08 4.42 6.66
CA LEU A 410 -28.83 4.46 7.92
C LEU A 410 -28.80 5.87 8.53
N SER A 411 -27.62 6.51 8.57
CA SER A 411 -27.44 7.86 9.10
C SER A 411 -28.31 8.88 8.38
N LYS A 412 -28.41 8.80 7.05
CA LYS A 412 -29.29 9.67 6.27
C LYS A 412 -30.76 9.48 6.67
N PHE A 413 -31.22 8.24 6.81
CA PHE A 413 -32.62 7.94 7.16
C PHE A 413 -32.97 8.30 8.61
N VAL A 414 -32.05 8.06 9.55
CA VAL A 414 -32.20 8.46 10.95
C VAL A 414 -32.24 9.99 11.08
N ASN A 415 -31.36 10.70 10.38
CA ASN A 415 -31.34 12.17 10.39
C ASN A 415 -32.60 12.77 9.74
N LEU A 416 -33.15 12.14 8.71
CA LEU A 416 -34.45 12.54 8.13
C LEU A 416 -35.61 12.38 9.12
N ARG A 417 -35.56 11.37 10.00
CA ARG A 417 -36.52 11.20 11.09
C ARG A 417 -36.33 12.27 12.18
N GLY A 418 -35.08 12.60 12.52
CA GLY A 418 -34.74 13.61 13.54
C GLY A 418 -34.99 15.06 13.11
N ALA A 419 -34.93 15.36 11.81
CA ALA A 419 -35.19 16.69 11.25
C ALA A 419 -36.70 17.05 11.14
N GLY A 420 -37.59 16.10 11.44
CA GLY A 420 -39.02 16.38 11.63
C GLY A 420 -39.21 17.19 12.91
N THR A 421 -39.71 18.41 12.78
CA THR A 421 -39.79 19.43 13.84
C THR A 421 -40.39 18.86 15.15
N PRO A 422 -39.73 19.03 16.31
CA PRO A 422 -40.35 18.77 17.61
C PRO A 422 -41.60 19.63 17.77
N PRO A 423 -42.71 19.14 18.34
CA PRO A 423 -43.87 19.99 18.62
C PRO A 423 -43.48 20.98 19.72
N GLY A 424 -43.21 22.24 19.34
CA GLY A 424 -43.00 23.30 20.33
C GLY A 424 -42.09 24.47 19.97
N GLN A 425 -41.42 24.52 18.82
CA GLN A 425 -40.71 25.74 18.41
C GLN A 425 -41.55 26.53 17.42
N GLN A 426 -42.20 27.57 17.94
CA GLN A 426 -42.87 28.61 17.16
C GLN A 426 -41.89 29.13 16.09
N SER A 427 -42.33 29.04 14.83
CA SER A 427 -41.76 29.75 13.70
C SER A 427 -41.48 31.20 14.11
N LYS A 428 -40.20 31.57 14.18
CA LYS A 428 -39.77 32.95 14.36
C LYS A 428 -40.33 33.75 13.19
N SER A 429 -41.41 34.47 13.44
CA SER A 429 -42.12 35.31 12.48
C SER A 429 -41.15 36.26 11.79
N ALA A 430 -41.20 36.26 10.46
CA ALA A 430 -40.44 37.16 9.59
C ALA A 430 -40.62 38.64 10.00
N PRO A 431 -39.59 39.50 9.87
CA PRO A 431 -39.75 40.92 10.07
C PRO A 431 -40.63 41.47 8.94
N ARG A 432 -41.82 41.96 9.32
CA ARG A 432 -42.74 42.65 8.42
C ARG A 432 -42.08 43.99 8.04
N GLY A 433 -41.55 44.05 6.83
CA GLY A 433 -41.04 45.29 6.25
C GLY A 433 -42.15 46.34 6.17
N THR A 434 -41.94 47.49 6.79
CA THR A 434 -42.72 48.70 6.54
C THR A 434 -42.10 49.42 5.35
N ALA A 435 -42.83 49.43 4.25
CA ALA A 435 -42.58 50.23 3.05
C ALA A 435 -43.03 51.70 3.26
N PRO A 436 -42.73 52.62 2.33
CA PRO A 436 -42.45 54.03 2.60
C PRO A 436 -43.68 54.94 2.57
N LYS A 437 -43.54 56.14 3.14
CA LYS A 437 -44.24 57.36 2.73
C LYS A 437 -43.29 58.54 2.72
#